data_AF-A0A831M2P1-F1
#
_entry.id   AF-A0A831M2P1-F1
#
_cell.length_a   1.000
_cell.length_b   1.000
_cell.length_c   1.000
_cell.angle_alpha   90.00
_cell.angle_beta   90.00
_cell.angle_gamma   90.00
#
_symmetry.space_group_name_H-M   'P 1'
#
loop_
_entity.id
_entity.type
_entity.pdbx_description
1 polymer ?
#
loop_
_entity_poly.entity_id
_entity_poly.type
_entity_poly.pdbx_seq_one_letter_code
_entity_poly.pdbx_strand_id
1 'polypeptide(L)'
;MKDLTKIEEILLVAIWHLKENAYGVKIRQYVSALIGRDLTYGHLYSALNQLAAKEYVEKSEGKPVAQRLGRPRIYYSITPEGFEALKAAASTNEKIWSGISKYALERDRMS
;
A
#
# COMPACT_ATOMS: atom_id res chain seq x y z
N MET A 1 6.61 15.24 -9.04
CA MET A 1 6.07 13.99 -8.46
C MET A 1 5.63 14.31 -7.05
N LYS A 2 4.42 13.94 -6.61
CA LYS A 2 3.96 14.23 -5.25
C LYS A 2 4.52 13.16 -4.32
N ASP A 3 5.07 13.56 -3.18
CA ASP A 3 5.61 12.60 -2.21
C ASP A 3 4.53 11.63 -1.72
N LEU A 4 4.95 10.39 -1.44
CA LEU A 4 4.12 9.37 -0.83
C LEU A 4 4.16 9.52 0.68
N THR A 5 2.98 9.58 1.30
CA THR A 5 2.88 9.34 2.74
C THR A 5 3.23 7.87 3.04
N LYS A 6 3.60 7.55 4.29
CA LYS A 6 3.96 6.18 4.67
C LYS A 6 2.83 5.17 4.39
N ILE A 7 1.57 5.57 4.59
CA ILE A 7 0.42 4.69 4.30
C ILE A 7 0.23 4.47 2.80
N GLU A 8 0.45 5.49 1.97
CA GLU A 8 0.38 5.38 0.51
C GLU A 8 1.48 4.45 -0.02
N GLU A 9 2.70 4.57 0.50
CA GLU A 9 3.81 3.66 0.18
C GLU A 9 3.46 2.20 0.52
N ILE A 10 2.97 1.97 1.75
CA ILE A 10 2.54 0.64 2.20
C ILE A 10 1.41 0.07 1.32
N LEU A 11 0.45 0.90 0.93
CA LEU A 11 -0.64 0.48 0.05
C LEU A 11 -0.17 0.13 -1.36
N LEU A 12 0.75 0.90 -1.93
CA LEU A 12 1.35 0.57 -3.23
C LEU A 12 2.12 -0.75 -3.15
N VAL A 13 2.93 -0.98 -2.10
CA VAL A 13 3.58 -2.28 -1.89
C VAL A 13 2.58 -3.42 -1.77
N ALA A 14 1.48 -3.21 -1.02
CA ALA A 14 0.44 -4.22 -0.86
C ALA A 14 -0.27 -4.55 -2.18
N ILE A 15 -0.61 -3.54 -2.99
CA ILE A 15 -1.24 -3.73 -4.31
C ILE A 15 -0.29 -4.48 -5.25
N TRP A 16 0.98 -4.07 -5.29
CA TRP A 16 2.01 -4.73 -6.12
C TRP A 16 2.14 -6.22 -5.75
N HIS A 17 2.19 -6.52 -4.45
CA HIS A 17 2.32 -7.88 -3.94
C HIS A 17 1.08 -8.74 -4.24
N LEU A 18 -0.12 -8.18 -4.07
CA LEU A 18 -1.38 -8.92 -4.23
C LEU A 18 -1.77 -9.15 -5.69
N LYS A 19 -1.26 -8.35 -6.63
CA LYS A 19 -1.53 -8.47 -8.08
C LYS A 19 -3.04 -8.50 -8.35
N GLU A 20 -3.53 -9.51 -9.07
CA GLU A 20 -4.95 -9.72 -9.41
C GLU A 20 -5.87 -9.89 -8.19
N ASN A 21 -5.32 -10.11 -6.98
CA ASN A 21 -6.09 -10.23 -5.74
C ASN A 21 -6.18 -8.91 -4.95
N ALA A 22 -5.71 -7.78 -5.51
CA ALA A 22 -5.70 -6.49 -4.85
C ALA A 22 -7.09 -5.84 -4.79
N TYR A 23 -8.01 -6.42 -4.01
CA TYR A 23 -9.30 -5.82 -3.66
C TYR A 23 -9.33 -5.43 -2.18
N GLY A 24 -10.19 -4.48 -1.83
CA GLY A 24 -10.15 -3.77 -0.54
C GLY A 24 -9.99 -4.66 0.70
N VAL A 25 -10.70 -5.79 0.78
CA VAL A 25 -10.56 -6.73 1.90
C VAL A 25 -9.16 -7.36 1.98
N LYS A 26 -8.59 -7.78 0.85
CA LYS A 26 -7.24 -8.38 0.81
C LYS A 26 -6.15 -7.35 1.07
N ILE A 27 -6.30 -6.15 0.51
CA ILE A 27 -5.38 -5.03 0.77
C ILE A 27 -5.38 -4.70 2.27
N ARG A 28 -6.57 -4.55 2.89
CA ARG A 28 -6.71 -4.31 4.32
C ARG A 28 -6.00 -5.36 5.16
N GLN A 29 -6.25 -6.64 4.85
CA GLN A 29 -5.67 -7.78 5.58
C GLN A 29 -4.14 -7.76 5.48
N TYR A 30 -3.59 -7.60 4.28
CA TYR A 30 -2.15 -7.54 4.05
C TYR A 30 -1.51 -6.37 4.80
N VAL A 31 -2.07 -5.16 4.67
CA VAL A 31 -1.54 -3.96 5.34
C VAL A 31 -1.63 -4.08 6.85
N SER A 32 -2.74 -4.57 7.39
CA SER A 32 -2.91 -4.71 8.84
C SER A 32 -1.89 -5.68 9.43
N ALA A 33 -1.61 -6.79 8.73
CA ALA A 33 -0.57 -7.73 9.11
C ALA A 33 0.84 -7.08 9.05
N LEU A 34 1.14 -6.32 8.00
CA LEU A 34 2.42 -5.65 7.83
C LEU A 34 2.71 -4.62 8.94
N ILE A 35 1.70 -3.84 9.35
CA ILE A 35 1.86 -2.78 10.35
C ILE A 35 1.63 -3.25 11.79
N GLY A 36 1.22 -4.51 11.99
CA GLY A 36 0.94 -5.07 13.31
C GLY A 36 -0.30 -4.50 14.02
N ARG A 37 -1.23 -3.89 13.29
CA ARG A 37 -2.49 -3.34 13.82
C ARG A 37 -3.57 -3.23 12.74
N ASP A 38 -4.82 -3.17 13.16
CA ASP A 38 -5.96 -3.09 12.26
C ASP A 38 -6.04 -1.76 11.51
N LEU A 39 -6.02 -1.82 10.18
CA LEU A 39 -6.35 -0.68 9.32
C LEU A 39 -7.88 -0.56 9.20
N THR A 40 -8.46 0.60 9.49
CA THR A 40 -9.90 0.80 9.31
C THR A 40 -10.27 0.91 7.82
N TYR A 41 -11.49 0.53 7.45
CA TYR A 41 -11.97 0.70 6.07
C TYR A 41 -12.01 2.18 5.65
N GLY A 42 -12.36 3.10 6.57
CA GLY A 42 -12.35 4.53 6.30
C GLY A 42 -10.95 5.04 5.90
N HIS A 43 -9.91 4.68 6.65
CA HIS A 43 -8.54 5.05 6.31
C HIS A 43 -8.06 4.37 5.02
N LEU A 44 -8.38 3.09 4.81
CA LEU A 44 -8.06 2.39 3.58
C LEU A 44 -8.62 3.11 2.35
N TYR A 45 -9.93 3.35 2.32
CA TYR A 45 -10.58 3.93 1.15
C TYR A 45 -10.22 5.41 0.95
N SER A 46 -9.97 6.16 2.04
CA SER A 46 -9.44 7.52 1.95
C SER A 46 -8.08 7.53 1.25
N ALA A 47 -7.13 6.69 1.69
CA ALA A 47 -5.80 6.63 1.09
C ALA A 47 -5.82 6.06 -0.35
N LEU A 48 -6.64 5.06 -0.65
CA LEU A 48 -6.82 4.56 -2.01
C LEU A 48 -7.41 5.63 -2.94
N ASN A 49 -8.31 6.48 -2.44
CA ASN A 49 -8.83 7.61 -3.22
C ASN A 49 -7.77 8.69 -3.46
N GLN A 50 -6.89 8.95 -2.48
CA GLN A 50 -5.76 9.86 -2.67
C GLN A 50 -4.77 9.33 -3.72
N LEU A 51 -4.42 8.05 -3.66
CA LEU A 51 -3.60 7.40 -4.68
C LEU A 51 -4.23 7.46 -6.07
N ALA A 52 -5.55 7.24 -6.16
CA ALA A 52 -6.26 7.35 -7.44
C ALA A 52 -6.30 8.80 -7.95
N ALA A 53 -6.50 9.79 -7.08
CA ALA A 53 -6.45 11.21 -7.42
C ALA A 53 -5.04 11.69 -7.81
N LYS A 54 -3.99 10.96 -7.38
CA LYS A 54 -2.60 11.14 -7.83
C LYS A 54 -2.29 10.35 -9.11
N GLU A 55 -3.25 9.60 -9.65
CA GLU A 55 -3.09 8.70 -10.80
C GLU A 55 -2.05 7.59 -10.56
N TYR A 56 -1.81 7.22 -9.29
CA TYR A 56 -0.84 6.18 -8.92
C TYR A 56 -1.46 4.77 -8.87
N VAL A 57 -2.78 4.70 -8.80
CA VAL A 57 -3.53 3.45 -8.89
C VAL A 57 -4.74 3.66 -9.77
N GLU A 58 -5.13 2.61 -10.48
CA GLU A 58 -6.39 2.53 -11.22
C GLU A 58 -7.35 1.55 -10.54
N LYS A 59 -8.64 1.73 -10.81
CA LYS A 59 -9.71 0.88 -10.29
C LYS A 59 -10.35 0.12 -11.44
N SER A 60 -10.58 -1.17 -11.27
CA SER A 60 -11.38 -1.99 -12.19
C SER A 60 -12.46 -2.75 -11.43
N GLU A 61 -13.64 -2.86 -12.04
CA GLU A 61 -14.67 -3.76 -11.54
C GLU A 61 -14.32 -5.19 -11.99
N GLY A 62 -14.21 -6.11 -11.03
CA GLY A 62 -14.04 -7.51 -11.40
C GLY A 62 -15.32 -8.08 -11.99
N LYS A 63 -15.17 -9.09 -12.86
CA LYS A 63 -16.31 -9.80 -13.44
C LYS A 63 -17.29 -10.23 -12.32
N PRO A 64 -18.61 -10.08 -12.53
CA PRO A 64 -19.60 -10.63 -11.61
C PRO A 64 -19.38 -12.14 -11.52
N VAL A 65 -18.90 -12.62 -10.37
CA VAL A 65 -18.91 -14.05 -10.10
C VAL A 65 -20.37 -14.37 -9.80
N ALA A 66 -21.00 -15.19 -10.65
CA ALA A 66 -22.44 -15.48 -10.65
C ALA A 66 -23.04 -15.91 -9.29
N GLN A 67 -22.20 -16.24 -8.30
CA GLN A 67 -22.58 -16.63 -6.94
C GLN A 67 -22.74 -15.47 -5.94
N ARG A 68 -22.51 -14.19 -6.29
CA ARG A 68 -22.69 -13.07 -5.36
C ARG A 68 -23.79 -12.09 -5.78
N LEU A 69 -24.93 -12.15 -5.08
CA LEU A 69 -25.89 -11.05 -4.97
C LEU A 69 -25.27 -9.93 -4.12
N GLY A 70 -24.51 -9.02 -4.74
CA GLY A 70 -23.88 -7.90 -4.04
C GLY A 70 -23.14 -6.95 -4.97
N ARG A 71 -22.65 -5.82 -4.43
CA ARG A 71 -21.85 -4.85 -5.20
C ARG A 71 -20.61 -5.55 -5.79
N PRO A 72 -20.24 -5.26 -7.05
CA PRO A 72 -19.01 -5.77 -7.66
C PRO A 72 -17.79 -5.49 -6.79
N ARG A 73 -16.81 -6.40 -6.80
CA ARG A 73 -15.52 -6.16 -6.15
C ARG A 73 -14.74 -5.15 -6.99
N ILE A 74 -14.20 -4.13 -6.33
CA ILE A 74 -13.25 -3.19 -6.92
C ILE A 74 -11.84 -3.73 -6.69
N TYR A 75 -11.12 -3.91 -7.80
CA TYR A 75 -9.71 -4.28 -7.84
C TYR A 75 -8.86 -3.06 -8.15
N TYR A 76 -7.62 -3.08 -7.66
CA TYR A 76 -6.66 -2.00 -7.81
C TYR A 76 -5.39 -2.52 -8.49
N SER A 77 -4.87 -1.75 -9.43
CA SER A 77 -3.55 -1.97 -10.05
C SER A 77 -2.73 -0.69 -9.94
N ILE A 78 -1.41 -0.83 -9.93
CA ILE A 78 -0.48 0.30 -9.91
C ILE A 78 -0.25 0.74 -11.34
N THR A 79 -0.34 2.05 -11.57
CA THR A 79 -0.01 2.67 -12.87
C THR A 79 1.50 2.80 -13.04
N PRO A 80 2.02 3.03 -14.26
CA PRO A 80 3.43 3.34 -14.45
C PRO A 80 3.92 4.50 -13.56
N GLU A 81 3.12 5.56 -13.43
CA GLU A 81 3.42 6.74 -12.61
C GLU A 81 3.48 6.40 -11.12
N GLY A 82 2.56 5.54 -10.65
CA GLY A 82 2.56 5.05 -9.28
C GLY A 82 3.78 4.16 -8.97
N PHE A 83 4.25 3.38 -9.96
CA PHE A 83 5.43 2.56 -9.81
C PHE A 83 6.71 3.40 -9.71
N GLU A 84 6.84 4.45 -10.52
CA GLU A 84 7.96 5.40 -10.41
C GLU A 84 7.94 6.15 -9.07
N ALA A 85 6.76 6.55 -8.57
CA ALA A 85 6.64 7.14 -7.24
C ALA A 85 7.09 6.16 -6.13
N LEU A 86 6.70 4.89 -6.23
CA LEU A 86 7.13 3.85 -5.28
C LEU A 86 8.65 3.63 -5.33
N LYS A 87 9.24 3.60 -6.52
CA LYS A 87 10.69 3.45 -6.72
C LYS A 87 11.47 4.63 -6.11
N ALA A 88 10.99 5.86 -6.30
CA ALA A 88 11.59 7.05 -5.69
C ALA A 88 11.53 7.01 -4.15
N ALA A 89 10.39 6.59 -3.59
CA ALA A 89 10.24 6.40 -2.14
C ALA A 89 11.18 5.32 -1.59
N ALA A 90 11.30 4.19 -2.28
CA ALA A 90 12.22 3.11 -1.89
C ALA A 90 13.68 3.57 -1.89
N SER A 91 14.14 4.29 -2.93
CA SER A 91 15.51 4.83 -2.97
C SER A 91 15.76 5.84 -1.86
N THR A 92 14.77 6.67 -1.52
CA THR A 92 14.87 7.62 -0.42
C THR A 92 14.99 6.90 0.92
N ASN A 93 14.15 5.88 1.16
CA ASN A 93 14.21 5.07 2.38
C ASN A 93 15.57 4.37 2.51
N GLU A 94 16.11 3.79 1.44
CA GLU A 94 17.44 3.16 1.46
C GLU A 94 18.54 4.14 1.89
N LYS A 95 18.52 5.38 1.38
CA LYS A 95 19.48 6.43 1.76
C LYS A 95 19.33 6.85 3.22
N ILE A 96 18.10 6.94 3.74
CA ILE A 96 17.83 7.28 5.14
C ILE A 96 18.37 6.17 6.06
N TRP A 97 18.09 4.91 5.73
CA TRP A 97 18.47 3.77 6.57
C TRP A 97 19.94 3.39 6.46
N SER A 98 20.61 3.64 5.33
CA SER A 98 22.05 3.33 5.17
C SER A 98 22.95 4.14 6.11
N GLY A 99 22.50 5.31 6.55
CA GLY A 99 23.19 6.14 7.55
C GLY A 99 23.01 5.68 9.00
N ILE A 100 22.12 4.71 9.26
CA ILE A 100 21.80 4.23 10.61
C ILE A 100 22.36 2.84 10.79
N SER A 101 23.36 2.69 11.67
CA SER A 101 23.88 1.38 12.06
C SER A 101 22.80 0.56 12.78
N LYS A 102 22.71 -0.75 12.50
CA LYS A 102 21.81 -1.68 13.21
C LYS A 102 21.96 -1.57 14.74
N TYR A 103 23.19 -1.33 15.22
CA TYR A 103 23.48 -1.13 16.65
C TYR A 103 22.89 0.17 17.22
N ALA A 104 22.65 1.19 16.40
CA ALA A 104 22.03 2.44 16.85
C ALA A 104 20.51 2.25 17.11
N LEU A 105 19.88 1.28 16.46
CA LEU A 105 18.45 0.98 16.60
C LEU A 105 18.13 -0.03 17.73
N GLU A 106 19.14 -0.71 18.25
CA GLU A 106 19.00 -1.77 19.27
C GLU A 106 19.43 -1.33 20.69
N ARG A 107 19.72 -0.04 20.92
CA ARG A 107 20.34 0.46 22.18
C ARG A 107 19.51 0.27 23.48
N ASP A 108 18.28 -0.24 23.41
CA ASP A 108 17.40 -0.41 24.58
C ASP A 108 17.37 -1.83 25.19
N ARG A 109 18.35 -2.70 24.92
CA ARG A 109 18.43 -4.05 25.55
C ARG A 109 19.65 -4.31 26.43
N MET A 110 20.40 -3.27 26.79
CA MET A 110 21.50 -3.36 27.77
C MET A 110 21.28 -2.37 28.91
N SER A 111 20.38 -2.72 29.82
CA SER A 111 20.34 -2.24 31.20
C SER A 111 19.74 -3.33 32.08
#